data_AF-A0A3D5WH37-F1
#
_entry.id   AF-A0A3D5WH37-F1
#
_cell.length_a   1.000
_cell.length_b   1.000
_cell.length_c   1.000
_cell.angle_alpha   90.00
_cell.angle_beta   90.00
_cell.angle_gamma   90.00
#
_symmetry.space_group_name_H-M   'P 1'
#
loop_
_entity.id
_entity.type
_entity.pdbx_description
1 polymer ?
#
loop_
_entity_poly.entity_id
_entity_poly.type
_entity_poly.pdbx_seq_one_letter_code
_entity_poly.pdbx_strand_id
1 'polypeptide(L)' 'AGGVATSGLEMTQNSQRLSWTFEEVDNKLHDIMKEIFKSCDEASKEYGMEGNYMAGANIAGFLKVAEAMKAQGCV' A
#
# COMPACT_ATOMS: atom_id res chain seq x y z
N ALA A 1 2.34 0.70 8.45
CA ALA A 1 1.33 0.58 7.36
C ALA A 1 0.02 -0.04 7.85
N GLY A 2 0.05 -1.12 8.65
CA GLY A 2 -1.17 -1.82 9.08
C GLY A 2 -2.27 -0.93 9.69
N GLY A 3 -1.93 -0.05 10.63
CA GLY A 3 -2.93 0.87 11.23
C GLY A 3 -3.62 1.78 10.21
N VAL A 4 -2.86 2.37 9.28
CA VAL A 4 -3.42 3.22 8.21
C VAL A 4 -4.24 2.38 7.22
N ALA A 5 -3.79 1.16 6.92
CA ALA A 5 -4.54 0.22 6.08
C ALA A 5 -5.90 -0.13 6.71
N THR A 6 -5.92 -0.44 8.01
CA THR A 6 -7.18 -0.70 8.74
C THR A 6 -8.09 0.53 8.78
N SER A 7 -7.56 1.75 8.88
CA SER A 7 -8.37 2.98 8.74
C SER A 7 -8.98 3.09 7.33
N GLY A 8 -8.26 2.71 6.27
CA GLY A 8 -8.82 2.64 4.92
C GLY A 8 -9.94 1.58 4.77
N LEU A 9 -9.78 0.44 5.44
CA LEU A 9 -10.83 -0.60 5.51
C LEU A 9 -12.05 -0.09 6.29
N GLU A 10 -11.87 0.65 7.37
CA GLU A 10 -12.94 1.32 8.12
C GLU A 10 -13.69 2.33 7.24
N MET A 11 -12.98 3.18 6.50
CA MET A 11 -13.58 4.13 5.55
C MET A 11 -14.39 3.41 4.46
N THR A 12 -13.91 2.25 3.99
CA THR A 12 -14.62 1.43 3.00
C THR A 12 -15.92 0.87 3.57
N GLN A 13 -15.87 0.29 4.77
CA GLN A 13 -17.06 -0.19 5.49
C GLN A 13 -18.09 0.93 5.71
N ASN A 14 -17.63 2.11 6.16
CA ASN A 14 -18.48 3.29 6.36
C ASN A 14 -19.18 3.72 5.05
N SER A 15 -18.44 3.72 3.93
CA SER A 15 -18.99 4.09 2.62
C SER A 15 -20.00 3.07 2.10
N GLN A 16 -19.80 1.78 2.39
CA GLN A 16 -20.69 0.69 2.00
C GLN A 16 -21.87 0.49 2.96
N ARG A 17 -21.82 1.07 4.17
CA ARG A 17 -22.78 0.86 5.26
C ARG A 17 -22.91 -0.62 5.66
N LEU A 18 -21.78 -1.32 5.66
CA LEU A 18 -21.67 -2.72 6.07
C LEU A 18 -20.59 -2.86 7.12
N SER A 19 -20.69 -3.89 7.96
CA SER A 19 -19.65 -4.28 8.90
C SER A 19 -19.16 -5.67 8.54
N TRP A 20 -17.85 -5.82 8.45
CA TRP A 20 -17.18 -7.10 8.21
C TRP A 20 -16.86 -7.80 9.53
N THR A 21 -16.69 -9.12 9.49
CA THR A 21 -16.18 -9.86 10.65
C THR A 21 -14.70 -9.55 10.88
N PHE A 22 -14.21 -9.91 12.05
CA PHE A 22 -12.79 -9.78 12.36
C PHE A 22 -11.92 -10.55 11.36
N GLU A 23 -12.31 -11.78 11.01
CA GLU A 23 -11.57 -12.64 10.08
C GLU A 23 -11.53 -12.05 8.67
N GLU A 24 -12.61 -11.40 8.23
CA GLU A 24 -12.63 -10.71 6.93
C GLU A 24 -11.67 -9.51 6.91
N VAL A 25 -11.62 -8.72 7.99
CA VAL A 25 -10.70 -7.59 8.12
C VAL A 25 -9.25 -8.08 8.21
N ASP A 26 -8.98 -9.12 8.99
CA ASP A 26 -7.65 -9.69 9.17
C ASP A 26 -7.10 -10.28 7.86
N ASN A 27 -7.92 -11.04 7.12
CA ASN A 27 -7.53 -11.57 5.81
C ASN A 27 -7.19 -10.45 4.82
N LYS A 28 -8.03 -9.40 4.76
CA LYS A 28 -7.76 -8.22 3.91
C LYS A 28 -6.48 -7.50 4.33
N LEU A 29 -6.26 -7.33 5.63
CA LEU A 29 -5.05 -6.69 6.16
C LEU A 29 -3.80 -7.52 5.81
N HIS A 30 -3.86 -8.84 5.96
CA HIS A 30 -2.76 -9.74 5.62
C HIS A 30 -2.38 -9.64 4.14
N ASP A 31 -3.36 -9.62 3.25
CA ASP A 31 -3.13 -9.46 1.82
C ASP A 31 -2.55 -8.09 1.47
N ILE A 32 -3.02 -7.01 2.11
CA ILE A 32 -2.42 -5.66 1.98
C ILE A 32 -0.95 -5.68 2.41
N MET A 33 -0.62 -6.33 3.52
CA MET A 33 0.76 -6.39 4.00
C MET A 33 1.67 -7.20 3.07
N LYS A 34 1.18 -8.27 2.44
CA LYS A 34 1.91 -9.01 1.40
C LYS A 34 2.19 -8.15 0.18
N GLU A 35 1.19 -7.41 -0.31
CA GLU A 35 1.36 -6.54 -1.47
C GLU A 35 2.33 -5.39 -1.19
N ILE A 36 2.33 -4.84 0.04
CA ILE A 36 3.33 -3.85 0.46
C ILE A 36 4.73 -4.46 0.41
N PHE A 37 4.92 -5.65 0.98
CA PHE A 37 6.23 -6.31 0.96
C PHE A 37 6.70 -6.59 -0.46
N LYS A 38 5.82 -7.14 -1.30
CA LYS A 38 6.07 -7.40 -2.71
C LYS A 38 6.50 -6.13 -3.45
N SER A 39 5.79 -5.02 -3.25
CA SER A 39 6.13 -3.73 -3.86
C SER A 39 7.52 -3.23 -3.43
N CYS A 40 7.88 -3.39 -2.15
CA CYS A 40 9.21 -3.03 -1.65
C CYS A 40 10.30 -3.91 -2.26
N ASP A 41 10.09 -5.22 -2.34
CA ASP A 41 11.04 -6.18 -2.90
C ASP A 41 11.26 -5.93 -4.40
N GLU A 42 10.19 -5.81 -5.17
CA GLU A 42 10.23 -5.52 -6.61
C GLU A 42 10.95 -4.20 -6.89
N ALA A 43 10.58 -3.12 -6.20
CA ALA A 43 11.24 -1.82 -6.37
C ALA A 43 12.73 -1.87 -5.97
N SER A 44 13.08 -2.60 -4.91
CA SER A 44 14.48 -2.74 -4.51
C SER A 44 15.31 -3.46 -5.58
N LYS A 45 14.75 -4.50 -6.20
CA LYS A 45 15.39 -5.27 -7.29
C LYS A 45 15.54 -4.45 -8.56
N GLU A 46 14.47 -3.77 -8.97
CA GLU A 46 14.44 -2.95 -10.19
C GLU A 46 15.53 -1.86 -10.17
N TYR A 47 15.80 -1.29 -9.00
CA TYR A 47 16.78 -0.23 -8.83
C TYR A 47 18.16 -0.73 -8.35
N GLY A 48 18.44 -2.04 -8.48
CA GLY A 48 19.76 -2.62 -8.18
C GLY A 48 20.14 -2.61 -6.70
N MET A 49 19.15 -2.54 -5.81
CA MET A 49 19.31 -2.55 -4.36
C MET A 49 18.59 -3.76 -3.72
N GLU A 50 18.65 -4.92 -4.38
CA GLU A 50 17.97 -6.14 -3.94
C GLU A 50 18.23 -6.44 -2.44
N GLY A 51 17.14 -6.73 -1.71
CA GLY A 51 17.18 -6.96 -0.26
C GLY A 51 17.20 -5.69 0.60
N ASN A 52 17.39 -4.51 0.01
CA ASN A 52 17.26 -3.23 0.71
C ASN A 52 15.80 -2.75 0.68
N TYR A 53 14.97 -3.32 1.57
CA TYR A 53 13.55 -2.98 1.65
C TYR A 53 13.28 -1.54 2.11
N MET A 54 14.23 -0.90 2.80
CA MET A 54 14.10 0.52 3.15
C MET A 54 14.15 1.38 1.88
N ALA A 55 15.11 1.13 1.00
CA ALA A 55 15.17 1.78 -0.31
C ALA A 55 13.95 1.44 -1.16
N GLY A 56 13.59 0.15 -1.23
CA GLY A 56 12.41 -0.32 -1.96
C GLY A 56 11.12 0.36 -1.52
N ALA A 57 10.89 0.51 -0.21
CA ALA A 57 9.71 1.19 0.33
C ALA A 57 9.66 2.67 -0.07
N ASN A 58 10.79 3.37 0.02
CA ASN A 58 10.88 4.77 -0.37
C ASN A 58 10.64 4.95 -1.88
N ILE A 59 11.25 4.09 -2.71
CA ILE A 59 11.10 4.13 -4.17
C ILE A 59 9.65 3.85 -4.56
N ALA A 60 9.07 2.75 -4.10
CA ALA A 60 7.70 2.36 -4.43
C ALA A 60 6.68 3.42 -3.98
N GLY A 61 6.84 3.94 -2.75
CA GLY A 61 5.98 5.00 -2.22
C GLY A 61 6.08 6.30 -3.02
N PHE A 62 7.30 6.72 -3.36
CA PHE A 62 7.54 7.93 -4.13
C PHE A 62 6.98 7.83 -5.55
N LEU A 63 7.28 6.75 -6.28
CA LEU A 63 6.83 6.55 -7.66
C LEU A 63 5.31 6.60 -7.78
N LYS A 64 4.59 5.97 -6.85
CA LYS A 64 3.12 6.00 -6.83
C LYS A 64 2.56 7.42 -6.74
N VAL A 65 3.16 8.27 -5.90
CA VAL A 65 2.74 9.67 -5.74
C VAL A 65 3.19 10.51 -6.94
N ALA A 66 4.43 10.36 -7.39
CA ALA A 66 4.98 11.11 -8.51
C ALA A 66 4.21 10.88 -9.81
N GLU A 67 3.83 9.63 -10.12
CA GLU A 67 3.01 9.32 -11.29
C GLU A 67 1.59 9.88 -11.16
N ALA A 68 0.99 9.83 -9.97
CA ALA A 68 -0.32 10.44 -9.72
C ALA A 68 -0.27 11.98 -9.88
N MET A 69 0.77 12.64 -9.36
CA MET A 69 0.97 14.09 -9.52
C MET A 69 1.18 14.46 -10.99
N LYS A 70 2.00 13.70 -11.71
CA LYS A 70 2.22 13.90 -13.15
C LYS A 70 0.93 13.75 -13.96
N ALA A 71 0.09 12.78 -13.61
CA ALA A 71 -1.20 12.58 -14.26
C ALA A 71 -2.22 13.69 -13.96
N GLN A 72 -2.18 14.27 -12.75
CA GLN A 72 -3.06 15.39 -12.37
C GLN A 72 -2.62 16.73 -12.97
N GLY A 73 -1.36 16.86 -13.42
CA GLY A 73 -0.83 18.07 -14.03
C GLY A 73 -0.46 19.14 -13.02
N CYS A 74 -0.27 20.37 -13.50
CA CYS A 74 0.00 21.53 -12.65
C CYS A 74 -1.33 22.12 -12.18
N VAL A 75 -1.77 21.69 -11.00
CA VAL A 75 -2.99 22.16 -10.30
C VAL A 75 -2.66 23.01 -9.09
#